data_AF-A0A3D3S7Y7-F1
#
_entry.id   AF-A0A3D3S7Y7-F1
#
_cell.length_a   1.000
_cell.length_b   1.000
_cell.length_c   1.000
_cell.angle_alpha   90.00
_cell.angle_beta   90.00
_cell.angle_gamma   90.00
#
_symmetry.space_group_name_H-M   'P 1'
#
loop_
_entity.id
_entity.type
_entity.pdbx_description
1 polymer ?
#
loop_
_entity_poly.entity_id
_entity_poly.type
_entity_poly.pdbx_seq_one_letter_code
_entity_poly.pdbx_strand_id
1 'polypeptide(L)'
;AFHITSDEQLTWEAIHMIIGEALGVAPRLVRIPSDFIARVNPERGAGLLGDKAVSVIFDNAKIRRFVPEFAPKTRFAEGIRRSLAWYDAHPELKMPDAGMNAEIDAILERWHAAMR
;
A
#
# COMPACT_ATOMS: atom_id res chain seq x y z
N ALA A 1 9.81 14.28 -16.38
CA ALA A 1 8.66 14.90 -15.69
C ALA A 1 9.14 15.76 -14.51
N PHE A 2 8.26 16.47 -13.81
CA PHE A 2 8.50 16.93 -12.43
C PHE A 2 7.88 15.89 -11.48
N HIS A 3 8.57 15.55 -10.40
CA HIS A 3 8.02 14.70 -9.35
C HIS A 3 7.68 15.57 -8.15
N ILE A 4 6.53 15.32 -7.54
CA ILE A 4 6.05 16.02 -6.35
C ILE A 4 5.72 14.94 -5.33
N THR A 5 6.76 14.43 -4.67
CA THR A 5 6.69 13.28 -3.77
C THR A 5 7.53 13.56 -2.53
N SER A 6 7.35 12.80 -1.45
CA SER A 6 8.32 12.83 -0.34
C SER A 6 9.61 12.10 -0.73
N ASP A 7 10.65 12.23 0.10
CA ASP A 7 11.90 11.48 -0.10
C ASP A 7 11.87 10.10 0.59
N GLU A 8 10.73 9.72 1.16
CA GLU A 8 10.58 8.41 1.83
C GLU A 8 10.49 7.29 0.79
N GLN A 9 11.25 6.23 1.02
CA GLN A 9 11.21 5.00 0.26
C GLN A 9 10.65 3.91 1.17
N LEU A 10 9.49 3.38 0.83
CA LEU A 10 8.78 2.41 1.66
C LEU A 10 8.56 1.11 0.89
N THR A 11 8.80 -0.01 1.58
CA THR A 11 8.39 -1.33 1.08
C THR A 11 6.91 -1.54 1.36
N TRP A 12 6.29 -2.48 0.64
CA TRP A 12 4.91 -2.91 0.94
C TRP A 12 4.73 -3.33 2.40
N GLU A 13 5.72 -4.02 2.97
CA GLU A 13 5.71 -4.42 4.37
C GLU A 13 5.75 -3.23 5.32
N ALA A 14 6.64 -2.26 5.10
CA ALA A 14 6.72 -1.05 5.91
C ALA A 14 5.40 -0.26 5.91
N ILE A 15 4.76 -0.14 4.74
CA ILE A 15 3.45 0.51 4.60
C ILE A 15 2.42 -0.14 5.53
N HIS A 16 2.28 -1.47 5.48
CA HIS A 16 1.29 -2.17 6.31
C HIS A 16 1.63 -2.10 7.81
N MET A 17 2.91 -2.17 8.17
CA MET A 17 3.36 -2.03 9.56
C MET A 17 3.03 -0.64 10.13
N ILE A 18 3.30 0.43 9.38
CA ILE A 18 2.96 1.80 9.78
C ILE A 18 1.45 1.97 9.95
N ILE A 19 0.65 1.38 9.07
CA ILE A 19 -0.82 1.42 9.18
C ILE A 19 -1.28 0.67 10.44
N GLY A 20 -0.73 -0.51 10.71
CA GLY A 20 -1.05 -1.27 11.93
C GLY A 20 -0.69 -0.50 13.20
N GLU A 21 0.51 0.07 13.26
CA GLU A 21 0.94 0.91 14.38
C GLU A 21 -0.02 2.07 14.63
N ALA A 22 -0.43 2.77 13.58
CA ALA A 22 -1.37 3.89 13.69
C ALA A 22 -2.78 3.45 14.17
N LEU A 23 -3.17 2.21 13.88
CA LEU A 23 -4.41 1.59 14.34
C LEU A 23 -4.27 0.91 15.71
N GLY A 24 -3.07 0.84 16.30
CA GLY A 24 -2.82 0.12 17.55
C GLY A 24 -2.91 -1.41 17.42
N VAL A 25 -2.75 -1.96 16.22
CA VAL A 25 -2.85 -3.41 15.95
C VAL A 25 -1.60 -3.93 15.27
N ALA A 26 -1.20 -5.17 15.58
CA ALA A 26 -0.13 -5.85 14.87
C ALA A 26 -0.68 -6.48 13.57
N PRO A 27 -0.19 -6.09 12.37
CA PRO A 27 -0.67 -6.67 11.11
C PRO A 27 -0.29 -8.15 10.99
N ARG A 28 -1.23 -8.98 10.53
CA ARG A 28 -0.94 -10.36 10.13
C ARG A 28 -0.59 -10.40 8.64
N LEU A 29 0.72 -10.32 8.34
CA LEU A 29 1.20 -10.29 6.95
C LEU A 29 1.36 -11.70 6.37
N VAL A 30 0.72 -11.95 5.22
CA VAL A 30 0.92 -13.15 4.40
C VAL A 30 1.59 -12.72 3.10
N ARG A 31 2.79 -13.26 2.82
CA ARG A 31 3.58 -12.93 1.63
C ARG A 31 3.36 -14.03 0.60
N ILE A 32 2.62 -13.73 -0.47
CA ILE A 32 2.30 -14.66 -1.54
C ILE A 32 3.01 -14.21 -2.82
N PRO A 33 3.70 -15.09 -3.56
CA PRO A 33 4.30 -14.76 -4.84
C PRO A 33 3.29 -14.21 -5.84
N SER A 34 3.63 -13.12 -6.54
CA SER A 34 2.75 -12.48 -7.53
C SER A 34 2.36 -13.42 -8.68
N ASP A 35 3.25 -14.33 -9.09
CA ASP A 35 2.99 -15.33 -10.12
C ASP A 35 1.94 -16.36 -9.66
N PHE A 36 1.95 -16.73 -8.37
CA PHE A 36 0.90 -17.55 -7.77
C PHE A 36 -0.45 -16.82 -7.81
N ILE A 37 -0.48 -15.56 -7.37
CA ILE A 37 -1.71 -14.75 -7.38
C ILE A 37 -2.24 -14.64 -8.81
N ALA A 38 -1.38 -14.39 -9.80
CA ALA A 38 -1.79 -14.28 -11.20
C ALA A 38 -2.36 -15.58 -11.79
N ARG A 39 -1.92 -16.75 -11.32
CA ARG A 39 -2.51 -18.03 -11.73
C ARG A 39 -3.92 -18.23 -11.17
N VAL A 40 -4.19 -17.79 -9.94
CA VAL A 40 -5.48 -18.03 -9.27
C VAL A 40 -6.47 -16.87 -9.41
N ASN A 41 -5.98 -15.67 -9.67
CA ASN A 41 -6.74 -14.46 -9.94
C ASN A 41 -5.97 -13.60 -10.99
N PRO A 42 -6.22 -13.83 -12.28
CA PRO A 42 -5.50 -13.14 -13.36
C PRO A 42 -5.70 -11.62 -13.37
N GLU A 43 -6.89 -11.13 -13.00
CA GLU A 43 -7.20 -9.70 -12.99
C GLU A 43 -6.34 -8.95 -11.98
N ARG A 44 -6.32 -9.40 -10.72
CA ARG A 44 -5.44 -8.83 -9.70
C ARG A 44 -3.96 -9.07 -10.03
N GLY A 45 -3.63 -10.25 -10.55
CA GLY A 45 -2.29 -10.64 -10.94
C GLY A 45 -1.67 -9.73 -12.00
N ALA A 46 -2.46 -9.25 -12.96
CA ALA A 46 -1.98 -8.36 -14.02
C ALA A 46 -1.33 -7.09 -13.44
N GLY A 47 -1.96 -6.47 -12.43
CA GLY A 47 -1.39 -5.29 -11.77
C GLY A 47 -0.19 -5.59 -10.87
N LEU A 48 -0.06 -6.82 -10.36
CA LEU A 48 1.07 -7.27 -9.55
C LEU A 48 2.31 -7.59 -10.39
N LEU A 49 2.10 -8.21 -11.56
CA LEU A 49 3.16 -8.55 -12.51
C LEU A 49 3.56 -7.37 -13.41
N GLY A 50 2.68 -6.37 -13.55
CA GLY A 50 2.96 -5.11 -14.22
C GLY A 50 3.52 -4.06 -13.25
N ASP A 51 2.79 -2.96 -13.06
CA ASP A 51 3.25 -1.76 -12.36
C ASP A 51 3.81 -1.97 -10.95
N LYS A 52 3.43 -3.04 -10.25
CA LYS A 52 3.89 -3.34 -8.88
C LYS A 52 5.03 -4.35 -8.81
N ALA A 53 5.49 -4.87 -9.95
CA ALA A 53 6.60 -5.83 -10.01
C ALA A 53 7.97 -5.17 -9.78
N VAL A 54 8.06 -3.86 -9.98
CA VAL A 54 9.30 -3.08 -9.84
C VAL A 54 9.11 -1.95 -8.83
N SER A 55 10.19 -1.62 -8.13
CA SER A 55 10.20 -0.46 -7.25
C SER A 55 10.12 0.84 -8.05
N VAL A 56 9.25 1.75 -7.62
CA VAL A 56 9.13 3.09 -8.20
C VAL A 56 9.72 4.09 -7.20
N ILE A 57 10.88 4.66 -7.54
CA ILE A 57 11.57 5.66 -6.72
C ILE A 57 11.60 6.96 -7.54
N PHE A 58 11.13 8.04 -6.92
CA PHE A 58 11.03 9.35 -7.58
C PHE A 58 12.19 10.26 -7.19
N ASP A 59 12.77 10.92 -8.20
CA ASP A 59 13.80 11.93 -8.00
C ASP A 59 13.20 13.34 -7.94
N ASN A 60 13.27 13.98 -6.77
CA ASN A 60 12.80 15.35 -6.56
C ASN A 60 13.86 16.42 -6.93
N ALA A 61 15.05 16.06 -7.42
CA ALA A 61 16.11 17.02 -7.76
C ALA A 61 15.65 18.04 -8.81
N LYS A 62 14.83 17.62 -9.78
CA LYS A 62 14.31 18.54 -10.80
C LYS A 62 13.43 19.63 -10.19
N ILE A 63 12.48 19.29 -9.32
CA ILE A 63 11.60 20.33 -8.72
C ILE A 63 12.40 21.25 -7.80
N ARG A 64 13.36 20.72 -7.02
CA ARG A 64 14.19 21.52 -6.11
C ARG A 64 15.08 22.54 -6.83
N ARG A 65 15.44 22.30 -8.09
CA ARG A 65 16.18 23.28 -8.92
C ARG A 65 15.33 24.50 -9.28
N PHE A 66 14.01 24.35 -9.39
CA PHE A 66 13.09 25.42 -9.78
C PHE A 66 12.33 26.00 -8.59
N VAL A 67 12.15 25.21 -7.54
CA VAL A 67 11.49 25.57 -6.27
C VAL A 67 12.38 25.09 -5.13
N PRO A 68 13.44 25.84 -4.75
CA PRO A 68 14.38 25.45 -3.71
C PRO A 68 13.73 25.16 -2.35
N GLU A 69 12.59 25.77 -2.08
CA GLU A 69 11.80 25.61 -0.86
C GLU A 69 10.96 24.32 -0.83
N PHE A 70 10.94 23.56 -1.94
CA PHE A 70 10.24 22.27 -2.00
C PHE A 70 10.92 21.25 -1.06
N ALA A 71 10.37 21.18 0.16
CA ALA A 71 10.82 20.29 1.22
C ALA A 71 9.60 19.62 1.88
N PRO A 72 9.13 18.46 1.35
CA PRO A 72 8.04 17.70 1.94
C PRO A 72 8.36 17.29 3.39
N LYS A 73 7.54 17.74 4.35
CA LYS A 73 7.76 17.49 5.79
C LYS A 73 6.87 16.41 6.38
N THR A 74 5.75 16.10 5.71
CA THR A 74 4.80 15.11 6.18
C THR A 74 5.31 13.73 5.85
N ARG A 75 5.63 12.94 6.89
CA ARG A 75 5.96 11.52 6.75
C ARG A 75 4.71 10.68 6.47
N PHE A 76 4.88 9.51 5.85
CA PHE A 76 3.78 8.59 5.58
C PHE A 76 2.99 8.23 6.85
N ALA A 77 3.68 7.94 7.96
CA ALA A 77 3.05 7.64 9.25
C ALA A 77 2.16 8.78 9.76
N GLU A 78 2.60 10.03 9.60
CA GLU A 78 1.79 11.19 9.95
C GLU A 78 0.59 11.36 9.03
N GLY A 79 0.78 11.11 7.72
CA GLY A 79 -0.31 11.07 6.75
C GLY A 79 -1.39 10.06 7.14
N ILE A 80 -1.00 8.84 7.52
CA ILE A 80 -1.94 7.79 7.95
C ILE A 80 -2.71 8.21 9.22
N ARG A 81 -2.03 8.74 10.25
CA ARG A 81 -2.72 9.21 11.47
C ARG A 81 -3.76 10.28 11.17
N ARG A 82 -3.45 11.22 10.28
CA ARG A 82 -4.40 12.26 9.86
C ARG A 82 -5.59 11.68 9.09
N SER A 83 -5.35 10.71 8.20
CA SER A 83 -6.42 10.01 7.50
C SER A 83 -7.33 9.25 8.46
N LEU A 84 -6.76 8.56 9.45
CA LEU A 84 -7.54 7.84 10.47
C LEU A 84 -8.39 8.80 11.30
N ALA A 85 -7.81 9.90 11.79
CA ALA A 85 -8.56 10.91 12.53
C ALA A 85 -9.72 11.51 11.69
N TRP A 86 -9.51 11.67 10.38
CA TRP A 86 -10.57 12.12 9.48
C TRP A 86 -11.68 11.07 9.35
N TYR A 87 -11.35 9.79 9.18
CA TYR A 87 -12.34 8.72 9.14
C TYR A 87 -13.04 8.52 10.48
N ASP A 88 -12.36 8.71 11.62
CA ASP A 88 -12.98 8.67 12.95
C ASP A 88 -14.05 9.75 13.12
N ALA A 89 -13.87 10.92 12.47
CA ALA A 89 -14.87 11.97 12.41
C ALA A 89 -16.00 11.71 11.38
N HIS A 90 -15.81 10.76 10.45
CA HIS A 90 -16.77 10.41 9.39
C HIS A 90 -16.97 8.88 9.31
N PRO A 91 -17.46 8.24 10.39
CA PRO A 91 -17.56 6.79 10.48
C PRO A 91 -18.46 6.18 9.40
N GLU A 92 -19.43 6.92 8.88
CA GLU A 92 -20.32 6.51 7.78
C GLU A 92 -19.57 6.24 6.47
N LEU A 93 -18.37 6.82 6.30
CA LEU A 93 -17.52 6.62 5.14
C LEU A 93 -16.53 5.46 5.32
N LYS A 94 -16.47 4.83 6.51
CA LYS A 94 -15.71 3.60 6.75
C LYS A 94 -16.47 2.40 6.21
N MET A 95 -16.59 2.30 4.88
CA MET A 95 -17.31 1.21 4.20
C MET A 95 -16.33 0.16 3.65
N PRO A 96 -16.21 -1.03 4.27
CA PRO A 96 -15.41 -2.11 3.71
C PRO A 96 -16.02 -2.65 2.42
N ASP A 97 -15.16 -3.00 1.47
CA ASP A 97 -15.58 -3.67 0.23
C ASP A 97 -15.67 -5.19 0.46
N ALA A 98 -16.91 -5.70 0.54
CA ALA A 98 -17.16 -7.12 0.74
C ALA A 98 -16.69 -8.00 -0.43
N GLY A 99 -16.73 -7.48 -1.66
CA GLY A 99 -16.25 -8.20 -2.84
C GLY A 99 -14.74 -8.36 -2.82
N MET A 100 -14.02 -7.28 -2.48
CA MET A 100 -12.58 -7.34 -2.27
C MET A 100 -12.20 -8.30 -1.13
N ASN A 101 -12.93 -8.29 -0.01
CA ASN A 101 -12.66 -9.22 1.10
C ASN A 101 -12.79 -10.68 0.66
N ALA A 102 -13.89 -11.03 -0.02
CA ALA A 102 -14.11 -12.40 -0.52
C ALA A 102 -13.04 -12.81 -1.55
N GLU A 103 -12.58 -11.89 -2.40
CA GLU A 103 -11.48 -12.12 -3.33
C GLU A 103 -10.18 -12.49 -2.59
N ILE A 104 -9.81 -11.70 -1.57
CA ILE A 104 -8.60 -11.94 -0.77
C ILE A 104 -8.69 -13.27 -0.02
N ASP A 105 -9.84 -13.57 0.58
CA ASP A 105 -10.06 -14.83 1.29
C ASP A 105 -9.89 -16.04 0.35
N ALA A 106 -10.44 -15.98 -0.87
CA ALA A 106 -10.28 -17.04 -1.86
C ALA A 106 -8.81 -17.24 -2.29
N ILE A 107 -8.03 -16.17 -2.40
CA ILE A 107 -6.58 -16.27 -2.69
C ILE A 107 -5.85 -16.94 -1.53
N LEU A 108 -6.16 -16.54 -0.29
CA LEU A 108 -5.55 -17.11 0.93
C LEU A 108 -5.87 -18.60 1.07
N GLU A 109 -7.12 -19.02 0.83
CA GLU A 109 -7.52 -20.42 0.87
C GLU A 109 -6.71 -21.28 -0.12
N ARG A 110 -6.59 -20.82 -1.37
CA ARG A 110 -5.80 -21.52 -2.40
C ARG A 110 -4.32 -21.58 -2.04
N TRP A 111 -3.77 -20.50 -1.49
CA TRP A 111 -2.39 -20.47 -1.02
C TRP A 111 -2.15 -21.47 0.12
N HIS A 112 -3.01 -21.47 1.14
CA HIS A 112 -2.89 -22.40 2.25
C HIS A 112 -3.11 -23.86 1.83
N ALA A 113 -3.93 -24.13 0.82
CA ALA A 113 -4.10 -25.47 0.27
C ALA A 113 -2.85 -25.94 -0.50
N ALA A 114 -2.20 -25.04 -1.25
CA ALA A 114 -0.98 -25.36 -2.01
C ALA A 114 0.28 -25.51 -1.14
N MET A 115 0.26 -24.97 0.08
CA MET A 115 1.36 -25.04 1.04
C MET A 115 1.25 -26.22 2.03
N ARG A 116 0.16 -26.99 1.97
CA ARG A 116 0.00 -28.25 2.70
C ARG A 116 0.57 -29.41 1.89
#